data_AF-A0A3B3CB64-F1
#
_entry.id   AF-A0A3B3CB64-F1
#
_cell.length_a   1.000
_cell.length_b   1.000
_cell.length_c   1.000
_cell.angle_alpha   90.00
_cell.angle_beta   90.00
_cell.angle_gamma   90.00
#
_symmetry.space_group_name_H-M   'P 1'
#
loop_
_entity.id
_entity.type
_entity.pdbx_description
1 polymer ?
#
loop_
_entity_poly.entity_id
_entity_poly.type
_entity_poly.pdbx_seq_one_letter_code
_entity_poly.pdbx_strand_id
1 'polypeptide(L)'
;MTTTPPPLFLCRAVMLLLHVHISTHRGDGVAMTPVDVSALLQAELEAGKIQSLTEEERAHILPILRSAQWVEVGGRDAIYKEFVFKDFNQAFGFMSRVALRAEKMDHHPEWFNVYNKVQITLSTHDCGGLSQRDVSLATFIDQVSLM
;
A
#
# COMPACT_ATOMS: atom_id res chain seq x y z
N MET A 1 -1.68 -21.12 -17.18
CA MET A 1 -2.56 -20.02 -17.58
C MET A 1 -3.52 -19.77 -16.43
N THR A 2 -3.10 -18.99 -15.44
CA THR A 2 -3.88 -18.73 -14.22
C THR A 2 -4.64 -17.42 -14.41
N THR A 3 -5.96 -17.49 -14.54
CA THR A 3 -6.83 -16.32 -14.53
C THR A 3 -6.94 -15.84 -13.09
N THR A 4 -6.21 -14.77 -12.74
CA THR A 4 -6.46 -14.01 -11.52
C THR A 4 -7.89 -13.44 -11.59
N PRO A 5 -8.76 -13.66 -10.60
CA PRO A 5 -10.07 -13.01 -10.58
C PRO A 5 -9.87 -11.49 -10.49
N PRO A 6 -10.77 -10.69 -11.07
CA PRO A 6 -10.66 -9.24 -11.00
C PRO A 6 -10.75 -8.78 -9.53
N PRO A 7 -10.09 -7.67 -9.17
CA PRO A 7 -10.14 -7.14 -7.82
C PRO A 7 -11.59 -6.89 -7.40
N LEU A 8 -11.93 -7.23 -6.15
CA LEU A 8 -13.25 -7.08 -5.51
C LEU A 8 -13.83 -5.64 -5.62
N PHE A 9 -13.00 -4.67 -5.99
CA PHE A 9 -13.40 -3.29 -6.26
C PHE A 9 -14.34 -3.14 -7.47
N LEU A 10 -14.17 -3.96 -8.52
CA LEU A 10 -15.06 -3.92 -9.68
C LEU A 10 -16.50 -4.35 -9.33
N CYS A 11 -16.65 -5.21 -8.31
CA CYS A 11 -17.94 -5.71 -7.86
C CYS A 11 -18.72 -4.65 -7.05
N ARG A 12 -18.03 -3.77 -6.32
CA ARG A 12 -18.66 -2.67 -5.57
C ARG A 12 -19.13 -1.53 -6.48
N ALA A 13 -18.32 -1.14 -7.47
CA ALA A 13 -18.71 -0.11 -8.44
C ALA A 13 -19.90 -0.56 -9.31
N VAL A 14 -19.91 -1.82 -9.76
CA VAL A 14 -21.04 -2.39 -10.51
C VAL A 14 -22.30 -2.55 -9.65
N MET A 15 -22.15 -2.91 -8.37
CA MET A 15 -23.28 -2.94 -7.41
C MET A 15 -23.84 -1.56 -7.10
N LEU A 16 -23.00 -0.52 -7.00
CA LEU A 16 -23.45 0.85 -6.75
C LEU A 16 -24.15 1.44 -7.98
N LEU A 17 -23.64 1.17 -9.19
CA LEU A 17 -24.30 1.51 -10.45
C LEU A 17 -25.66 0.81 -10.60
N LEU A 18 -25.80 -0.43 -10.16
CA LEU A 18 -27.10 -1.12 -10.13
C LEU A 18 -28.07 -0.51 -9.12
N HIS A 19 -27.60 -0.09 -7.93
CA HIS A 19 -28.45 0.55 -6.92
C HIS A 19 -28.90 1.95 -7.34
N VAL A 20 -28.07 2.70 -8.08
CA VAL A 20 -28.47 4.00 -8.65
C VAL A 20 -29.50 3.81 -9.78
N HIS A 21 -29.43 2.73 -10.56
CA HIS A 21 -30.42 2.44 -11.61
C HIS A 21 -31.77 1.93 -11.08
N ILE A 22 -31.82 1.37 -9.87
CA ILE A 22 -33.07 0.83 -9.29
C ILE A 22 -33.88 1.90 -8.53
N SER A 23 -33.25 2.99 -8.08
CA SER A 23 -33.94 4.03 -7.29
C SER A 23 -34.72 5.07 -8.11
N THR A 24 -34.60 5.10 -9.45
CA THR A 24 -35.29 6.08 -10.30
C THR A 24 -36.75 5.77 -10.61
N HIS A 25 -37.34 4.70 -10.07
CA HIS A 25 -38.72 4.29 -10.38
C HIS A 25 -39.73 4.28 -9.22
N ARG A 26 -39.46 4.93 -8.08
CA ARG A 26 -40.53 5.27 -7.12
C ARG A 26 -40.52 6.74 -6.75
N GLY A 27 -41.49 7.43 -7.36
CA GLY A 27 -42.10 8.71 -6.98
C GLY A 27 -41.40 9.52 -5.90
N ASP A 28 -40.53 10.42 -6.33
CA ASP A 28 -40.58 11.87 -6.06
C ASP A 28 -39.46 12.49 -6.90
N GLY A 29 -39.84 13.26 -7.91
CA GLY A 29 -38.98 13.66 -9.02
C GLY A 29 -37.90 14.68 -8.66
N VAL A 30 -36.80 14.22 -8.06
CA VAL A 30 -35.51 14.91 -8.13
C VAL A 30 -34.63 14.11 -9.08
N ALA A 31 -34.63 14.52 -10.36
CA ALA A 31 -33.66 14.00 -11.32
C ALA A 31 -32.26 14.44 -10.86
N MET A 32 -31.43 13.48 -10.46
CA MET A 32 -29.99 13.72 -10.24
C MET A 32 -29.41 14.28 -11.53
N THR A 33 -28.87 15.50 -11.46
CA THR A 33 -28.36 16.18 -12.65
C THR A 33 -27.09 15.47 -13.17
N PRO A 34 -26.74 15.59 -14.47
CA PRO A 34 -25.53 14.97 -15.04
C PRO A 34 -24.21 15.28 -14.30
N VAL A 35 -24.19 16.32 -13.46
CA VAL A 35 -23.05 16.74 -12.65
C VAL A 35 -22.78 15.80 -11.47
N ASP A 36 -23.80 15.16 -10.89
CA ASP A 36 -23.64 14.32 -9.69
C ASP A 36 -22.95 12.99 -9.97
N VAL A 37 -23.25 12.33 -11.09
CA VAL A 37 -22.65 11.02 -11.41
C VAL A 37 -21.16 11.16 -11.78
N SER A 38 -20.81 12.20 -12.54
CA SER A 38 -19.41 12.49 -12.87
C SER A 38 -18.60 12.86 -11.62
N ALA A 39 -19.17 13.65 -10.71
CA ALA A 39 -18.52 14.01 -9.46
C ALA A 39 -18.32 12.80 -8.53
N LEU A 40 -19.31 11.89 -8.46
CA LEU A 40 -19.20 10.64 -7.70
C LEU A 40 -18.13 9.72 -8.28
N LEU A 41 -18.09 9.56 -9.61
CA LEU A 41 -17.07 8.74 -10.27
C LEU A 41 -15.67 9.33 -10.07
N GLN A 42 -15.53 10.66 -10.13
CA GLN A 42 -14.27 11.35 -9.85
C GLN A 42 -13.85 11.15 -8.38
N ALA A 43 -14.79 11.27 -7.44
CA ALA A 43 -14.52 11.07 -6.02
C ALA A 43 -14.10 9.61 -5.71
N GLU A 44 -14.71 8.63 -6.37
CA GLU A 44 -14.31 7.22 -6.27
C GLU A 44 -12.91 6.96 -6.86
N LEU A 45 -12.58 7.59 -7.99
CA LEU A 45 -11.26 7.51 -8.60
C LEU A 45 -10.18 8.16 -7.72
N GLU A 46 -10.48 9.30 -7.10
CA GLU A 46 -9.55 9.97 -6.18
C GLU A 46 -9.42 9.24 -4.83
N ALA A 47 -10.51 8.64 -4.32
CA ALA A 47 -10.46 7.80 -3.11
C ALA A 47 -9.68 6.49 -3.31
N GLY A 48 -9.52 6.04 -4.57
CA GLY A 48 -8.73 4.87 -4.92
C GLY A 48 -7.23 5.14 -5.11
N LYS A 49 -6.80 6.39 -5.21
CA LYS A 49 -5.38 6.72 -5.36
C LYS A 49 -4.65 6.55 -4.04
N ILE A 50 -3.49 5.90 -4.12
CA ILE A 50 -2.55 5.88 -3.00
C ILE A 50 -2.04 7.30 -2.79
N GLN A 51 -2.05 7.76 -1.55
CA GLN A 51 -1.57 9.07 -1.17
C GLN A 51 -0.30 8.93 -0.34
N SER A 52 0.62 9.88 -0.53
CA SER A 52 1.79 10.01 0.32
C SER A 52 1.37 10.46 1.71
N LEU A 53 2.12 10.06 2.74
CA LEU A 53 1.85 10.44 4.12
C LEU A 53 1.81 11.96 4.28
N THR A 54 0.82 12.47 5.00
CA THR A 54 0.74 13.89 5.36
C THR A 54 1.80 14.25 6.40
N GLU A 55 2.03 15.55 6.60
CA GLU A 55 2.97 16.02 7.62
C GLU A 55 2.54 15.58 9.03
N GLU A 56 1.25 15.63 9.31
CA GLU A 56 0.69 15.14 10.58
C GLU A 56 0.92 13.64 10.76
N GLU A 57 0.68 12.82 9.74
CA GLU A 57 0.94 11.37 9.81
C GLU A 57 2.43 11.08 10.03
N ARG A 58 3.31 11.78 9.31
CA ARG A 58 4.77 11.66 9.43
C ARG A 58 5.25 12.01 10.82
N ALA A 59 4.71 13.06 11.44
CA ALA A 59 5.06 13.48 12.79
C ALA A 59 4.84 12.37 13.83
N HIS A 60 3.85 11.49 13.61
CA HIS A 60 3.55 10.37 14.49
C HIS A 60 4.31 9.08 14.10
N ILE A 61 4.42 8.79 12.81
CA ILE A 61 4.94 7.52 12.30
C ILE A 61 6.47 7.47 12.27
N LEU A 62 7.13 8.54 11.81
CA LEU A 62 8.59 8.54 11.64
C LEU A 62 9.36 8.30 12.95
N PRO A 63 8.96 8.86 14.11
CA PRO A 63 9.62 8.55 15.38
C PRO A 63 9.54 7.05 15.74
N ILE A 64 8.43 6.39 15.42
CA ILE A 64 8.23 4.94 15.68
C ILE A 64 9.17 4.13 14.78
N LEU A 65 9.20 4.44 13.49
CA LEU A 65 10.09 3.80 12.52
C LEU A 65 11.57 4.00 12.88
N ARG A 66 11.97 5.20 13.30
CA ARG A 66 13.33 5.48 13.79
C ARG A 66 13.67 4.69 15.04
N SER A 67 12.73 4.54 15.97
CA SER A 67 12.91 3.70 17.17
C SER A 67 13.09 2.21 16.80
N ALA A 68 12.48 1.78 15.69
CA ALA A 68 12.70 0.48 15.06
C ALA A 68 13.91 0.45 14.10
N GLN A 69 14.79 1.45 14.13
CA GLN A 69 16.01 1.57 13.32
C GLN A 69 15.82 1.72 11.80
N TRP A 70 14.63 2.11 11.36
CA TRP A 70 14.45 2.62 9.99
C TRP A 70 14.90 4.08 9.91
N VAL A 71 15.57 4.44 8.82
CA VAL A 71 16.06 5.79 8.57
C VAL A 71 15.52 6.33 7.26
N GLU A 72 15.27 7.63 7.20
CA GLU A 72 14.89 8.30 5.96
C GLU A 72 16.09 8.39 4.99
N VAL A 73 15.83 8.21 3.70
CA VAL A 73 16.85 8.29 2.66
C VAL A 73 17.06 9.76 2.25
N GLY A 74 18.31 10.25 2.29
CA GLY A 74 18.62 11.61 1.86
C GLY A 74 18.30 11.82 0.37
N GLY A 75 17.50 12.84 0.06
CA GLY A 75 17.15 13.20 -1.33
C GLY A 75 16.08 12.32 -1.98
N ARG A 76 15.45 11.41 -1.23
CA ARG A 76 14.37 10.56 -1.72
C ARG A 76 13.34 10.34 -0.60
N ASP A 77 12.05 10.50 -0.90
CA ASP A 77 10.99 10.21 0.07
C ASP A 77 10.79 8.69 0.24
N ALA A 78 11.67 8.10 1.04
CA ALA A 78 11.80 6.67 1.27
C ALA A 78 12.39 6.39 2.66
N ILE A 79 12.16 5.19 3.17
CA ILE A 79 12.79 4.67 4.39
C ILE A 79 13.70 3.49 4.07
N TYR A 80 14.75 3.32 4.85
CA TYR A 80 15.78 2.32 4.68
C TYR A 80 16.10 1.61 6.00
N LYS A 81 16.41 0.31 5.92
CA LYS A 81 16.99 -0.46 7.03
C LYS A 81 17.86 -1.61 6.53
N GLU A 82 18.96 -1.87 7.23
CA GLU A 82 19.80 -3.07 7.02
C GLU A 82 19.48 -4.12 8.10
N PHE A 83 19.30 -5.36 7.66
CA PHE A 83 19.12 -6.54 8.50
C PHE A 83 20.33 -7.46 8.36
N VAL A 84 20.82 -7.99 9.49
CA VAL A 84 21.95 -8.91 9.53
C VAL A 84 21.52 -10.21 10.21
N PHE A 85 21.68 -11.32 9.50
CA PHE A 85 21.31 -12.67 9.96
C PHE A 85 22.55 -13.51 10.25
N LYS A 86 22.34 -14.74 10.73
CA LYS A 86 23.47 -15.67 10.98
C LYS A 86 24.16 -16.11 9.68
N ASP A 87 23.40 -16.41 8.65
CA ASP A 87 23.86 -16.96 7.38
C ASP A 87 22.88 -16.64 6.25
N PHE A 88 23.22 -17.06 5.03
CA PHE A 88 22.37 -16.86 3.86
C PHE A 88 21.02 -17.62 3.94
N ASN A 89 20.97 -18.79 4.57
CA ASN A 89 19.74 -19.56 4.65
C ASN A 89 18.68 -18.81 5.46
N GLN A 90 19.09 -18.26 6.62
CA GLN A 90 18.21 -17.41 7.43
C GLN A 90 17.80 -16.13 6.69
N ALA A 91 18.75 -15.44 6.05
CA ALA A 91 18.45 -14.24 5.28
C ALA A 91 17.42 -14.51 4.16
N PHE A 92 17.61 -15.58 3.40
CA PHE A 92 16.71 -15.92 2.31
C PHE A 92 15.33 -16.43 2.79
N GLY A 93 15.29 -17.12 3.94
CA GLY A 93 14.03 -17.48 4.60
C GLY A 93 13.24 -16.27 5.09
N PHE A 94 13.93 -15.26 5.63
CA PHE A 94 13.34 -13.95 5.91
C PHE A 94 12.81 -13.27 4.63
N MET A 95 13.64 -13.18 3.58
CA MET A 95 13.25 -12.57 2.30
C MET A 95 12.02 -13.25 1.70
N SER A 96 11.95 -14.58 1.73
CA SER A 96 10.82 -15.35 1.20
C SER A 96 9.50 -15.02 1.91
N ARG A 97 9.53 -14.86 3.24
CA ARG A 97 8.37 -14.44 4.04
C ARG A 97 7.92 -13.02 3.69
N VAL A 98 8.88 -12.10 3.49
CA VAL A 98 8.62 -10.72 3.03
C VAL A 98 8.00 -10.71 1.63
N ALA A 99 8.53 -11.51 0.69
CA ALA A 99 8.01 -11.59 -0.67
C ALA A 99 6.55 -12.05 -0.73
N LEU A 100 6.17 -13.05 0.07
CA LEU A 100 4.77 -13.50 0.17
C LEU A 100 3.83 -12.40 0.68
N ARG A 101 4.31 -11.58 1.64
CA ARG A 101 3.52 -10.45 2.13
C ARG A 101 3.43 -9.32 1.10
N ALA A 102 4.54 -9.02 0.43
CA ALA A 102 4.61 -8.01 -0.61
C ALA A 102 3.60 -8.32 -1.74
N GLU A 103 3.57 -9.56 -2.24
CA GLU A 103 2.59 -10.02 -3.23
C GLU A 103 1.15 -9.86 -2.75
N LYS A 104 0.86 -10.24 -1.49
CA LYS A 104 -0.49 -10.07 -0.92
C LYS A 104 -0.90 -8.60 -0.81
N MET A 105 0.06 -7.71 -0.59
CA MET A 105 -0.17 -6.27 -0.45
C MET A 105 -0.15 -5.54 -1.79
N ASP A 106 0.29 -6.19 -2.87
CA ASP A 106 0.66 -5.55 -4.14
C ASP A 106 1.56 -4.32 -3.90
N HIS A 107 2.59 -4.53 -3.08
CA HIS A 107 3.56 -3.51 -2.68
C HIS A 107 4.91 -4.15 -2.41
N HIS A 108 5.90 -3.86 -3.25
CA HIS A 108 7.17 -4.56 -3.27
C HIS A 108 8.31 -3.72 -2.70
N PRO A 109 9.24 -4.30 -1.92
CA PRO A 109 10.42 -3.60 -1.47
C PRO A 109 11.45 -3.46 -2.60
N GLU A 110 12.27 -2.43 -2.52
CA GLU A 110 13.58 -2.42 -3.17
C GLU A 110 14.59 -3.00 -2.20
N TRP A 111 15.35 -4.01 -2.62
CA TRP A 111 16.33 -4.61 -1.72
C TRP A 111 17.62 -5.06 -2.40
N PHE A 112 18.66 -5.18 -1.58
CA PHE A 112 19.95 -5.73 -1.95
C PHE A 112 20.38 -6.76 -0.91
N ASN A 113 20.81 -7.94 -1.35
CA ASN A 113 21.25 -9.00 -0.46
C ASN A 113 22.66 -9.47 -0.82
N VAL A 114 23.51 -9.58 0.20
CA VAL A 114 24.82 -10.24 0.11
C VAL A 114 24.98 -11.14 1.31
N TYR A 115 24.96 -12.46 1.07
CA TYR A 115 25.07 -13.48 2.09
C TYR A 115 24.03 -13.26 3.23
N ASN A 116 24.49 -12.92 4.43
CA ASN A 116 23.66 -12.76 5.61
C ASN A 116 23.11 -11.33 5.80
N LYS A 117 23.37 -10.41 4.87
CA LYS A 117 22.90 -9.01 4.96
C LYS A 117 21.79 -8.74 3.96
N VAL A 118 20.70 -8.12 4.41
CA VAL A 118 19.59 -7.69 3.55
C VAL A 118 19.33 -6.21 3.81
N GLN A 119 19.54 -5.40 2.79
CA GLN A 119 19.30 -3.96 2.80
C GLN A 119 17.97 -3.70 2.12
N ILE A 120 17.05 -3.01 2.79
CA ILE A 120 15.69 -2.78 2.29
C ILE A 120 15.41 -1.28 2.25
N THR A 121 14.91 -0.81 1.10
CA THR A 121 14.36 0.54 0.90
C THR A 121 12.87 0.41 0.55
N LEU A 122 12.03 1.23 1.17
CA LEU A 122 10.59 1.29 0.94
C LEU A 122 10.17 2.70 0.54
N SER A 123 9.40 2.78 -0.54
CA SER A 123 8.75 3.97 -1.07
C SER A 123 7.62 3.52 -2.00
N THR A 124 6.54 4.29 -2.09
CA THR A 124 5.42 3.98 -2.96
C THR A 124 5.52 4.74 -4.27
N HIS A 125 5.73 3.99 -5.36
CA HIS A 125 5.89 4.57 -6.70
C HIS A 125 4.68 5.38 -7.17
N ASP A 126 3.46 4.89 -6.93
CA ASP A 126 2.22 5.49 -7.42
C ASP A 126 1.98 6.92 -6.90
N CYS A 127 2.48 7.22 -5.70
CA CYS A 127 2.41 8.56 -5.10
C CYS A 127 3.78 9.27 -5.05
N GLY A 128 4.83 8.64 -5.59
CA GLY A 128 6.18 9.20 -5.64
C GLY A 128 6.84 9.43 -4.28
N GLY A 129 6.43 8.70 -3.24
CA GLY A 129 6.90 8.93 -1.87
C GLY A 129 6.43 7.91 -0.85
N LEU A 130 6.67 8.19 0.42
CA LEU A 130 6.26 7.33 1.52
C LEU A 130 4.74 7.34 1.68
N SER A 131 4.14 6.16 1.76
CA SER A 131 2.71 5.98 2.04
C SER A 131 2.48 5.02 3.21
N GLN A 132 1.21 4.85 3.59
CA GLN A 132 0.82 3.86 4.60
C GLN A 132 1.17 2.41 4.19
N ARG A 133 1.35 2.12 2.88
CA ARG A 133 1.78 0.80 2.41
C ARG A 133 3.22 0.51 2.84
N ASP A 134 4.10 1.50 2.76
CA ASP A 134 5.49 1.39 3.19
C ASP A 134 5.57 1.12 4.70
N VAL A 135 4.80 1.86 5.49
CA VAL A 135 4.72 1.70 6.96
C VAL A 135 4.22 0.30 7.33
N SER A 136 3.18 -0.17 6.63
CA SER A 136 2.59 -1.48 6.87
C SER A 136 3.55 -2.62 6.52
N LEU A 137 4.30 -2.48 5.42
CA LEU A 137 5.29 -3.47 5.02
C LEU A 137 6.51 -3.44 5.94
N ALA A 138 7.02 -2.26 6.32
CA ALA A 138 8.09 -2.09 7.29
C ALA A 138 7.78 -2.78 8.63
N THR A 139 6.56 -2.57 9.14
CA THR A 139 6.08 -3.20 10.38
C THR A 139 6.09 -4.72 10.27
N PHE A 140 5.63 -5.28 9.15
CA PHE A 140 5.66 -6.73 8.93
C PHE A 140 7.09 -7.26 8.81
N ILE A 141 7.96 -6.55 8.08
CA ILE A 141 9.37 -6.91 7.93
C ILE A 141 10.04 -7.01 9.30
N ASP A 142 9.80 -6.03 10.18
CA ASP A 142 10.35 -6.05 11.55
C ASP A 142 9.85 -7.27 12.33
N GLN A 143 8.55 -7.60 12.25
CA GLN A 143 8.00 -8.79 12.91
C GLN A 143 8.67 -10.09 12.44
N VAL A 144 8.90 -10.24 11.14
CA VAL A 144 9.53 -11.43 10.56
C VAL A 144 11.03 -11.49 10.87
N SER A 145 11.69 -10.34 11.03
CA SER A 145 13.13 -10.29 11.36
C SER A 145 13.46 -10.84 12.75
N LEU A 146 12.47 -10.88 13.65
CA LEU A 146 12.60 -11.37 15.02
C LEU A 146 12.30 -12.88 15.17
N MET A 147 11.97 -13.58 14.06
CA MET A 147 11.59 -14.99 14.01
C MET A 147 12.65 -15.88 13.36
#